data_AF-A0A6G3XD62-F1
#
_entry.id   AF-A0A6G3XD62-F1
#
_cell.length_a   1.000
_cell.length_b   1.000
_cell.length_c   1.000
_cell.angle_alpha   90.00
_cell.angle_beta   90.00
_cell.angle_gamma   90.00
#
_symmetry.space_group_name_H-M   'P 1'
#
loop_
_entity.id
_entity.type
_entity.pdbx_description
1 polymer ?
#
loop_
_entity_poly.entity_id
_entity_poly.type
_entity_poly.pdbx_seq_one_letter_code
_entity_poly.pdbx_strand_id
1 'polypeptide(L)'
;MTQDAPALTMPEELILLALDPDRGKPTCNARDLGYGTAGAVLAELEIRGHIREERGRVQVVDPLDPADPILAAMLRTLDPPTKGRRRPGIRARRWVGEYDR
;
A
#
# COMPACT_ATOMS: atom_id res chain seq x y z
N MET A 1 4.25 -14.32 -25.29
CA MET A 1 4.93 -13.28 -24.48
C MET A 1 4.63 -13.61 -23.04
N THR A 2 5.67 -13.69 -22.22
CA THR A 2 5.80 -14.53 -21.02
C THR A 2 4.70 -14.29 -19.98
N GLN A 3 3.73 -15.19 -19.93
CA GLN A 3 2.60 -15.15 -19.02
C GLN A 3 2.83 -16.18 -17.92
N ASP A 4 3.88 -15.95 -17.11
CA ASP A 4 4.20 -16.81 -15.95
C ASP A 4 5.04 -16.08 -14.88
N ALA A 5 5.09 -14.74 -14.94
CA ALA A 5 5.59 -13.97 -13.79
C ALA A 5 4.56 -14.13 -12.65
N PRO A 6 4.99 -14.37 -11.40
CA PRO A 6 4.08 -14.33 -10.26
C PRO A 6 3.33 -13.00 -10.27
N ALA A 7 2.05 -13.00 -9.93
CA ALA A 7 1.26 -11.78 -9.84
C ALA A 7 1.80 -10.92 -8.68
N LEU A 8 2.78 -10.08 -8.99
CA LEU A 8 3.37 -9.13 -8.05
C LEU A 8 2.30 -8.12 -7.64
N THR A 9 2.34 -7.74 -6.39
CA THR A 9 1.58 -6.58 -5.88
C THR A 9 2.24 -5.29 -6.38
N MET A 10 1.47 -4.20 -6.53
CA MET A 10 2.05 -2.89 -6.87
C MET A 10 3.25 -2.46 -6.01
N PRO A 11 3.27 -2.63 -4.67
CA PRO A 11 4.47 -2.30 -3.89
C PRO A 11 5.69 -3.14 -4.28
N GLU A 12 5.52 -4.41 -4.63
CA GLU A 12 6.62 -5.26 -5.10
C GLU A 12 7.11 -4.86 -6.49
N GLU A 13 6.19 -4.54 -7.41
CA GLU A 13 6.54 -4.01 -8.74
C GLU A 13 7.32 -2.70 -8.62
N LEU A 14 6.89 -1.80 -7.73
CA LEU A 14 7.57 -0.52 -7.50
C LEU A 14 8.98 -0.72 -6.94
N ILE A 15 9.17 -1.66 -6.00
CA ILE A 15 10.49 -2.02 -5.50
C ILE A 15 11.35 -2.57 -6.62
N LEU A 16 10.82 -3.49 -7.44
CA LEU A 16 11.55 -4.08 -8.54
C LEU A 16 11.99 -3.04 -9.57
N LEU A 17 11.09 -2.10 -9.91
CA LEU A 17 11.39 -0.96 -10.80
C LEU A 17 12.47 -0.03 -10.23
N ALA A 18 12.58 0.04 -8.90
CA ALA A 18 13.61 0.85 -8.26
C ALA A 18 15.00 0.18 -8.27
N LEU A 19 15.13 -1.09 -8.65
CA LEU A 19 16.42 -1.79 -8.66
C LEU A 19 17.14 -1.64 -10.01
N ASP A 20 18.43 -1.36 -9.94
CA ASP A 20 19.36 -1.50 -11.07
C ASP A 20 19.43 -2.99 -11.48
N PRO A 21 19.16 -3.34 -12.75
CA PRO A 21 19.04 -4.74 -13.17
C PRO A 21 20.37 -5.51 -13.15
N ASP A 22 21.51 -4.82 -13.25
CA ASP A 22 22.83 -5.46 -13.26
C ASP A 22 23.42 -5.55 -11.85
N ARG A 23 23.15 -4.53 -11.01
CA ARG A 23 23.77 -4.39 -9.68
C ARG A 23 22.85 -4.83 -8.55
N GLY A 24 21.54 -4.94 -8.79
CA GLY A 24 20.53 -5.23 -7.77
C GLY A 24 20.43 -4.15 -6.69
N LYS A 25 20.84 -2.91 -6.97
CA LYS A 25 20.86 -1.80 -6.00
C LYS A 25 19.74 -0.81 -6.28
N PRO A 26 19.12 -0.20 -5.26
CA PRO A 26 18.17 0.88 -5.46
C PRO A 26 18.78 2.04 -6.27
N THR A 27 18.04 2.52 -7.25
CA THR A 27 18.35 3.68 -8.11
C THR A 27 17.87 5.00 -7.49
N CYS A 28 17.06 4.93 -6.44
CA CYS A 28 16.55 6.07 -5.68
C CYS A 28 16.94 6.01 -4.19
N ASN A 29 16.70 7.10 -3.46
CA ASN A 29 16.93 7.15 -2.03
C ASN A 29 15.99 6.18 -1.30
N ALA A 30 16.51 5.45 -0.30
CA ALA A 30 15.73 4.51 0.49
C ALA A 30 14.48 5.13 1.13
N ARG A 31 14.54 6.40 1.54
CA ARG A 31 13.39 7.13 2.08
C ARG A 31 12.30 7.37 1.04
N ASP A 32 12.69 7.74 -0.18
CA ASP A 32 11.73 7.98 -1.26
C ASP A 32 11.10 6.66 -1.71
N LEU A 33 11.88 5.57 -1.72
CA LEU A 33 11.39 4.23 -1.97
C LEU A 33 10.38 3.79 -0.89
N GLY A 34 10.72 3.93 0.39
CA GLY A 34 9.81 3.59 1.48
C GLY A 34 8.49 4.37 1.41
N TYR A 35 8.56 5.68 1.13
CA TYR A 35 7.37 6.52 0.98
C TYR A 35 6.51 6.08 -0.23
N GLY A 36 7.16 5.76 -1.35
CA GLY A 36 6.49 5.25 -2.55
C GLY A 36 5.82 3.90 -2.31
N THR A 37 6.53 2.95 -1.69
CA THR A 37 6.03 1.60 -1.38
C THR A 37 4.86 1.64 -0.41
N ALA A 38 4.92 2.47 0.63
CA ALA A 38 3.79 2.66 1.54
C ALA A 38 2.56 3.25 0.82
N GLY A 39 2.76 4.20 -0.09
CA GLY A 39 1.68 4.69 -0.96
C GLY A 39 1.11 3.60 -1.86
N ALA A 40 1.96 2.76 -2.44
CA ALA A 40 1.57 1.64 -3.31
C ALA A 40 0.75 0.57 -2.55
N VAL A 41 1.04 0.33 -1.27
CA VAL A 41 0.20 -0.54 -0.41
C VAL A 41 -1.23 -0.01 -0.32
N LEU A 42 -1.41 1.30 -0.07
CA LEU A 42 -2.75 1.89 -0.03
C LEU A 42 -3.44 1.81 -1.39
N ALA A 43 -2.72 2.06 -2.49
CA ALA A 43 -3.28 1.92 -3.82
C ALA A 43 -3.71 0.46 -4.11
N GLU A 44 -2.90 -0.53 -3.72
CA GLU A 44 -3.20 -1.96 -3.93
C GLU A 44 -4.44 -2.38 -3.14
N LEU A 45 -4.54 -1.98 -1.88
CA LEU A 45 -5.72 -2.25 -1.04
C LEU A 45 -6.99 -1.59 -1.60
N GLU A 46 -6.88 -0.41 -2.21
CA GLU A 46 -8.02 0.27 -2.85
C GLU A 46 -8.44 -0.45 -4.14
N ILE A 47 -7.50 -0.83 -5.01
CA ILE A 47 -7.78 -1.60 -6.23
C ILE A 47 -8.44 -2.94 -5.90
N ARG A 48 -8.02 -3.59 -4.82
CA ARG A 48 -8.63 -4.85 -4.33
C ARG A 48 -9.95 -4.65 -3.58
N GLY A 49 -10.37 -3.41 -3.35
CA GLY A 49 -11.66 -3.08 -2.75
C GLY A 49 -11.72 -3.16 -1.22
N HIS A 50 -10.59 -3.28 -0.53
CA HIS A 50 -10.55 -3.29 0.94
C HIS A 50 -10.74 -1.90 1.55
N ILE A 51 -10.25 -0.88 0.85
CA ILE A 51 -10.30 0.51 1.32
C ILE A 51 -10.86 1.44 0.25
N ARG A 52 -11.22 2.65 0.68
CA ARG A 52 -11.58 3.75 -0.20
C ARG A 52 -10.88 5.03 0.24
N GLU A 53 -10.30 5.72 -0.73
CA GLU A 53 -9.78 7.08 -0.58
C GLU A 53 -10.91 8.09 -0.80
N GLU A 54 -11.04 9.06 0.11
CA GLU A 54 -11.88 10.23 -0.08
C GLU A 54 -11.24 11.48 0.53
N ARG A 55 -10.85 12.45 -0.31
CA ARG A 55 -10.35 13.78 0.09
C ARG A 55 -9.10 13.73 0.98
N GLY A 56 -8.14 12.89 0.62
CA GLY A 56 -6.91 12.61 1.33
C GLY A 56 -7.05 11.67 2.53
N ARG A 57 -8.16 10.93 2.65
CA ARG A 57 -8.43 10.03 3.78
C ARG A 57 -8.79 8.63 3.31
N VAL A 58 -8.18 7.64 3.96
CA VAL A 58 -8.41 6.23 3.69
C VAL A 58 -9.36 5.66 4.73
N GLN A 59 -10.38 4.96 4.26
CA GLN A 59 -11.37 4.27 5.08
C GLN A 59 -11.40 2.79 4.70
N VAL A 60 -11.40 1.90 5.69
CA VAL A 60 -11.66 0.48 5.46
C VAL A 60 -13.13 0.29 5.09
N VAL A 61 -13.38 -0.35 3.95
CA VAL A 61 -14.73 -0.67 3.45
C VAL A 61 -15.00 -2.18 3.43
N ASP A 62 -13.96 -3.00 3.25
CA ASP A 62 -14.00 -4.45 3.45
C ASP A 62 -12.84 -4.88 4.38
N PRO A 63 -13.15 -5.27 5.63
CA PRO A 63 -12.14 -5.66 6.62
C PRO A 63 -11.65 -7.12 6.46
N LEU A 64 -12.15 -7.89 5.49
CA LEU A 64 -11.68 -9.25 5.26
C LEU A 64 -10.20 -9.24 4.85
N ASP A 65 -9.41 -10.17 5.39
CA ASP A 65 -7.98 -10.23 5.06
C ASP A 65 -7.78 -10.60 3.57
N PRO A 66 -6.98 -9.85 2.81
CA PRO A 66 -6.53 -10.29 1.49
C PRO A 66 -5.68 -11.56 1.58
N ALA A 67 -5.58 -12.30 0.48
CA ALA A 67 -4.75 -13.51 0.40
C ALA A 67 -3.25 -13.23 0.64
N ASP A 68 -2.80 -12.00 0.31
CA ASP A 68 -1.43 -11.58 0.59
C ASP A 68 -1.27 -11.24 2.08
N PRO A 69 -0.35 -11.91 2.80
CA PRO A 69 -0.20 -11.75 4.25
C PRO A 69 0.38 -10.38 4.64
N ILE A 70 1.17 -9.74 3.78
CA ILE A 70 1.73 -8.41 4.03
C ILE A 70 0.62 -7.37 3.88
N LEU A 71 -0.17 -7.44 2.82
CA LEU A 71 -1.35 -6.58 2.64
C LEU A 71 -2.36 -6.78 3.78
N ALA A 72 -2.55 -8.02 4.25
CA ALA A 72 -3.41 -8.29 5.40
C ALA A 72 -2.88 -7.64 6.68
N ALA A 73 -1.57 -7.74 6.93
CA ALA A 73 -0.95 -7.04 8.05
C ALA A 73 -1.13 -5.52 7.95
N MET A 74 -0.94 -4.94 6.75
CA MET A 74 -1.10 -3.51 6.52
C MET A 74 -2.56 -3.06 6.65
N LEU A 75 -3.53 -3.82 6.14
CA LEU A 75 -4.96 -3.52 6.29
C LEU A 75 -5.35 -3.41 7.78
N ARG A 76 -4.83 -4.30 8.63
CA ARG A 76 -5.11 -4.28 10.08
C ARG A 76 -4.51 -3.08 10.82
N THR A 77 -3.59 -2.34 10.21
CA THR A 77 -3.09 -1.07 10.78
C THR A 77 -4.04 0.11 10.57
N LEU A 78 -4.99 -0.02 9.64
CA LEU A 78 -5.98 1.02 9.36
C LEU A 78 -7.12 0.95 10.37
N ASP A 79 -7.71 2.12 10.65
CA ASP A 79 -8.87 2.21 11.54
C ASP A 79 -10.02 1.33 11.00
N PRO A 80 -10.65 0.50 11.86
CA PRO A 80 -11.80 -0.29 11.43
C PRO A 80 -12.96 0.61 11.00
N PRO A 81 -13.92 0.08 10.22
CA PRO A 81 -15.10 0.84 9.80
C PRO A 81 -15.86 1.36 11.03
N THR A 82 -15.90 2.68 11.23
CA THR A 82 -16.57 3.30 12.39
C THR A 82 -17.79 4.10 11.95
N LYS A 83 -18.97 3.72 12.44
CA LYS A 83 -20.20 4.50 12.26
C LYS A 83 -20.21 5.69 13.24
N GLY A 84 -20.44 6.90 12.75
CA GLY A 84 -20.67 8.10 13.58
C GLY A 84 -19.50 9.09 13.73
N ARG A 85 -18.32 8.83 13.13
CA ARG A 85 -17.28 9.87 13.05
C ARG A 85 -17.68 10.93 12.00
N ARG A 86 -17.55 12.22 12.33
CA ARG A 86 -17.74 13.34 11.38
C ARG A 86 -16.80 13.27 10.17
N ARG A 87 -15.63 12.63 10.32
CA ARG A 87 -14.61 12.42 9.29
C ARG A 87 -14.00 11.03 9.49
N PRO A 88 -14.61 9.96 8.96
CA PRO A 88 -14.06 8.62 9.07
C PRO A 88 -12.71 8.50 8.34
N GLY A 89 -11.91 7.51 8.73
CA GLY A 89 -10.63 7.20 8.10
C GLY A 89 -9.42 8.02 8.56
N ILE A 90 -8.24 7.50 8.28
CA ILE A 90 -6.93 8.13 8.55
C ILE A 90 -6.48 8.94 7.34
N ARG A 91 -5.72 10.03 7.56
CA ARG A 91 -5.12 10.77 6.45
C ARG A 91 -4.09 9.88 5.74
N ALA A 92 -4.21 9.71 4.42
CA ALA A 92 -3.31 8.86 3.63
C ALA A 92 -1.84 9.23 3.88
N ARG A 93 -1.50 10.52 3.74
CA ARG A 93 -0.15 11.04 4.01
C ARG A 93 0.36 10.78 5.43
N ARG A 94 -0.54 10.77 6.43
CA ARG A 94 -0.13 10.46 7.82
C ARG A 94 0.23 8.99 7.95
N TRP A 95 -0.62 8.11 7.41
CA TRP A 95 -0.38 6.68 7.42
C TRP A 95 0.91 6.35 6.65
N VAL A 96 1.08 6.90 5.43
CA VAL A 96 2.31 6.70 4.64
C VAL A 96 3.56 7.10 5.44
N GLY A 97 3.59 8.29 6.06
CA GLY A 97 4.75 8.70 6.86
C GLY A 97 4.97 7.92 8.17
N GLU A 98 4.03 7.08 8.60
CA GLU A 98 4.19 6.16 9.73
C GLU A 98 4.76 4.81 9.29
N TYR A 99 4.48 4.40 8.04
CA TYR A 99 4.81 3.10 7.48
C TYR A 99 5.79 3.18 6.27
N ASP A 100 6.48 4.31 6.07
CA ASP A 100 7.46 4.53 4.98
C ASP A 100 8.87 3.97 5.26
N ARG A 101 8.98 2.95 6.12
CA ARG A 101 10.25 2.44 6.64
C ARG A 101 10.57 1.02 6.22
#